data_AF-A0A1Y1L9U2-F1
#
_entry.id   AF-A0A1Y1L9U2-F1
#
_cell.length_a   1.000
_cell.length_b   1.000
_cell.length_c   1.000
_cell.angle_alpha   90.00
_cell.angle_beta   90.00
_cell.angle_gamma   90.00
#
_symmetry.space_group_name_H-M   'P 1'
#
loop_
_entity.id
_entity.type
_entity.pdbx_description
1 polymer ?
#
loop_
_entity_poly.entity_id
_entity_poly.type
_entity_poly.pdbx_seq_one_letter_code
_entity_poly.pdbx_strand_id
1 'polypeptide(L)'
;MQTNPKDPVKKTGISCHSSGLSYIHNPGVNPLRYVTIGRMIEDAASKYGKTVALVSMSDNIRITYEELLRDIDQLAAGLLSLGLVKGDRIGLWAPNFIEWVVTFFATARAGFITVCLNPSCEAPELKYFINKCGIKALVCPDKFKTLDFYGKLCKLIPDLGGTVQNEEVPTLKLVIMISQQKLRGTYNYNEVLDMADAAGMQRVKEEQWKISPDDICNIQFSSGTTGLPKGACLTHFQVVNNSYQIGQLLKFETVQHKVCVQVPLFHVFGVVAHLGLCPQFGTTMVFPTPIYNSTANLTALEQERWVMN
;
A
#
# COMPACT_ATOMS: atom_id res chain seq x y z
N MET A 1 37.57 42.10 0.91
CA MET A 1 37.16 42.08 2.34
C MET A 1 37.28 40.67 2.85
N GLN A 2 37.82 40.52 4.07
CA GLN A 2 38.39 39.31 4.65
C GLN A 2 37.41 38.12 4.74
N THR A 3 37.89 36.93 4.39
CA THR A 3 37.17 35.66 4.51
C THR A 3 37.17 35.17 5.96
N ASN A 4 35.99 34.95 6.54
CA ASN A 4 35.83 34.39 7.87
C ASN A 4 36.08 32.86 7.85
N PRO A 5 37.07 32.31 8.58
CA PRO A 5 37.49 30.91 8.47
C PRO A 5 36.57 29.89 9.18
N LYS A 6 35.43 30.32 9.73
CA LYS A 6 34.57 29.50 10.60
C LYS A 6 33.23 29.09 9.99
N ASP A 7 33.17 28.90 8.66
CA ASP A 7 31.93 28.44 8.02
C ASP A 7 31.90 26.90 7.90
N PRO A 8 31.08 26.19 8.70
CA PRO A 8 31.11 24.72 8.79
C PRO A 8 30.50 24.01 7.58
N VAL A 9 29.95 24.76 6.61
CA VAL A 9 29.19 24.24 5.46
C VAL A 9 30.08 23.63 4.37
N LYS A 10 31.40 23.89 4.36
CA LYS A 10 32.28 23.45 3.26
C LYS A 10 32.70 21.97 3.26
N LYS A 11 32.33 21.15 4.26
CA LYS A 11 32.84 19.75 4.37
C LYS A 11 31.97 18.66 3.74
N THR A 12 30.80 18.94 3.17
CA THR A 12 29.86 17.90 2.70
C THR A 12 29.72 17.77 1.18
N GLY A 13 30.40 18.58 0.37
CA GLY A 13 30.33 18.48 -1.10
C GLY A 13 28.97 18.85 -1.71
N ILE A 14 27.99 19.25 -0.90
CA ILE A 14 26.71 19.79 -1.36
C ILE A 14 26.88 21.30 -1.46
N SER A 15 27.06 21.83 -2.67
CA SER A 15 26.96 23.26 -2.89
C SER A 15 25.52 23.67 -2.60
N CYS A 16 25.27 24.26 -1.44
CA CYS A 16 24.04 25.00 -1.21
C CYS A 16 24.00 26.11 -2.28
N HIS A 17 23.08 25.99 -3.26
CA HIS A 17 23.06 26.85 -4.43
C HIS A 17 22.81 28.31 -4.02
N SER A 18 23.86 29.11 -4.09
CA SER A 18 23.88 30.55 -3.84
C SER A 18 23.39 31.37 -5.05
N SER A 19 22.36 30.92 -5.78
CA SER A 19 21.91 31.61 -7.00
C SER A 19 20.91 32.74 -6.74
N GLY A 20 20.25 32.75 -5.57
CA GLY A 20 19.17 33.71 -5.27
C GLY A 20 17.94 33.57 -6.17
N LEU A 21 17.84 32.49 -6.96
CA LEU A 21 16.75 32.23 -7.89
C LEU A 21 15.62 31.42 -7.21
N SER A 22 14.37 31.70 -7.57
CA SER A 22 13.19 30.97 -7.12
C SER A 22 12.81 29.76 -8.02
N TYR A 23 13.63 29.46 -9.02
CA TYR A 23 13.41 28.38 -9.99
C TYR A 23 14.64 27.48 -10.10
N ILE A 24 14.41 26.17 -10.02
CA ILE A 24 15.41 25.14 -10.26
C ILE A 24 14.82 24.11 -11.23
N HIS A 25 15.61 23.72 -12.22
CA HIS A 25 15.25 22.69 -13.18
C HIS A 25 16.46 21.78 -13.40
N ASN A 26 16.26 20.49 -13.14
CA ASN A 26 17.28 19.47 -13.33
C ASN A 26 16.63 18.27 -14.03
N PRO A 27 16.65 18.21 -15.38
CA PRO A 27 16.05 17.10 -16.10
C PRO A 27 16.77 15.80 -15.76
N GLY A 28 16.00 14.74 -15.49
CA GLY A 28 16.55 13.40 -15.26
C GLY A 28 17.22 12.83 -16.52
N VAL A 29 18.22 11.97 -16.33
CA VAL A 29 18.95 11.31 -17.43
C VAL A 29 18.27 10.03 -17.95
N ASN A 30 17.36 9.45 -17.16
CA ASN A 30 16.64 8.22 -17.49
C ASN A 30 15.18 8.54 -17.84
N PRO A 31 14.58 7.88 -18.85
CA PRO A 31 13.17 8.04 -19.17
C PRO A 31 12.29 7.55 -18.01
N LEU A 32 11.14 8.19 -17.84
CA LEU A 32 10.13 7.75 -16.89
C LEU A 32 9.50 6.42 -17.35
N ARG A 33 9.17 5.56 -16.39
CA ARG A 33 8.57 4.25 -16.61
C ARG A 33 7.06 4.41 -16.74
N TYR A 34 6.53 4.19 -17.93
CA TYR A 34 5.09 4.24 -18.20
C TYR A 34 4.47 2.85 -18.04
N VAL A 35 4.34 2.39 -16.79
CA VAL A 35 3.79 1.07 -16.43
C VAL A 35 2.84 1.18 -15.24
N THR A 36 1.90 0.26 -15.11
CA THR A 36 1.00 0.18 -13.96
C THR A 36 1.69 -0.51 -12.78
N ILE A 37 1.16 -0.32 -11.56
CA ILE A 37 1.61 -1.06 -10.37
C ILE A 37 1.37 -2.57 -10.53
N GLY A 38 0.25 -2.96 -11.15
CA GLY A 38 -0.06 -4.37 -11.45
C GLY A 38 0.96 -5.02 -12.38
N ARG A 39 1.45 -4.28 -13.39
CA ARG A 39 2.52 -4.74 -14.26
C ARG A 39 3.89 -4.73 -13.55
N MET A 40 4.15 -3.73 -12.73
CA MET A 40 5.39 -3.62 -11.96
C MET A 40 5.62 -4.83 -11.05
N ILE A 41 4.58 -5.31 -10.34
CA ILE A 41 4.70 -6.49 -9.47
C ILE A 41 4.82 -7.79 -10.29
N GLU A 42 4.20 -7.86 -11.47
CA GLU A 42 4.37 -8.98 -12.40
C GLU A 42 5.80 -9.07 -12.95
N ASP A 43 6.38 -7.94 -13.36
CA ASP A 43 7.78 -7.87 -13.80
C ASP A 43 8.72 -8.28 -12.64
N ALA A 44 8.41 -7.87 -11.40
CA ALA A 44 9.16 -8.26 -10.22
C ALA A 44 9.11 -9.78 -9.97
N ALA A 45 7.94 -10.40 -10.06
CA ALA A 45 7.79 -11.85 -9.94
C ALA A 45 8.49 -12.61 -11.07
N SER A 46 8.47 -12.10 -12.30
CA SER A 46 9.20 -12.70 -13.42
C SER A 46 10.72 -12.66 -13.21
N LYS A 47 11.25 -11.54 -12.70
CA LYS A 47 12.70 -11.33 -12.54
C LYS A 47 13.25 -11.90 -11.23
N TYR A 48 12.48 -11.82 -10.15
CA TYR A 48 12.90 -12.12 -8.77
C TYR A 48 12.02 -13.18 -8.12
N GLY A 49 11.35 -14.04 -8.89
CA GLY A 49 10.28 -14.94 -8.39
C GLY A 49 10.64 -15.74 -7.15
N LYS A 50 11.85 -16.31 -7.09
CA LYS A 50 12.34 -17.11 -5.95
C LYS A 50 12.88 -16.27 -4.77
N THR A 51 13.03 -14.96 -4.95
CA THR A 51 13.47 -14.07 -3.89
C THR A 51 12.33 -13.84 -2.91
N VAL A 52 12.62 -13.85 -1.61
CA VAL A 52 11.65 -13.49 -0.57
C VAL A 52 11.25 -12.02 -0.75
N ALA A 53 9.98 -11.78 -1.05
CA ALA A 53 9.41 -10.44 -1.20
C ALA A 53 9.02 -9.85 0.14
N LEU A 54 8.45 -10.67 1.02
CA LEU A 54 7.89 -10.25 2.29
C LEU A 54 8.25 -11.24 3.42
N VAL A 55 8.61 -10.70 4.57
CA VAL A 55 8.78 -11.44 5.83
C VAL A 55 7.87 -10.81 6.88
N SER A 56 6.92 -11.56 7.44
CA SER A 56 6.22 -11.16 8.68
C SER A 56 6.84 -11.93 9.84
N MET A 57 7.53 -11.22 10.72
CA MET A 57 8.21 -11.84 11.85
C MET A 57 7.24 -12.27 12.95
N SER A 58 6.18 -11.48 13.21
CA SER A 58 5.18 -11.82 14.22
C SER A 58 4.43 -13.11 13.88
N ASP A 59 4.26 -13.39 12.59
CA ASP A 59 3.48 -14.53 12.11
C ASP A 59 4.39 -15.68 11.64
N ASN A 60 5.72 -15.47 11.66
CA ASN A 60 6.72 -16.40 11.13
C ASN A 60 6.46 -16.81 9.67
N ILE A 61 6.07 -15.85 8.84
CA ILE A 61 5.73 -16.05 7.43
C ILE A 61 6.82 -15.44 6.54
N ARG A 62 7.18 -16.16 5.47
CA ARG A 62 8.02 -15.67 4.37
C ARG A 62 7.32 -15.98 3.05
N ILE A 63 7.19 -14.96 2.21
CA ILE A 63 6.51 -15.06 0.92
C ILE A 63 7.48 -14.59 -0.16
N THR A 64 7.68 -15.41 -1.18
CA THR A 64 8.47 -15.08 -2.37
C THR A 64 7.71 -14.16 -3.32
N TYR A 65 8.39 -13.50 -4.27
CA TYR A 65 7.69 -12.66 -5.25
C TYR A 65 6.71 -13.46 -6.13
N GLU A 66 7.02 -14.73 -6.42
CA GLU A 66 6.12 -15.63 -7.15
C GLU A 66 4.86 -15.94 -6.34
N GLU A 67 5.00 -16.32 -5.07
CA GLU A 67 3.87 -16.58 -4.18
C GLU A 67 3.04 -15.31 -3.93
N LEU A 68 3.70 -14.17 -3.74
CA LEU A 68 3.02 -12.90 -3.54
C LEU A 68 2.16 -12.54 -4.75
N LEU A 69 2.67 -12.70 -5.98
CA LEU A 69 1.87 -12.45 -7.19
C LEU A 69 0.68 -13.41 -7.29
N ARG A 70 0.85 -14.69 -6.93
CA ARG A 70 -0.25 -15.66 -6.92
C ARG A 70 -1.36 -15.22 -5.97
N ASP A 71 -1.01 -14.83 -4.74
CA ASP A 71 -1.98 -14.42 -3.73
C ASP A 71 -2.67 -13.09 -4.12
N ILE A 72 -1.93 -12.19 -4.77
CA ILE A 72 -2.45 -10.95 -5.38
C ILE A 72 -3.49 -11.25 -6.45
N ASP A 73 -3.19 -12.16 -7.38
CA ASP A 73 -4.08 -12.52 -8.48
C ASP A 73 -5.34 -13.21 -7.96
N GLN A 74 -5.18 -14.06 -6.94
CA GLN A 74 -6.28 -14.73 -6.27
C GLN A 74 -7.25 -13.74 -5.63
N LEU A 75 -6.73 -12.79 -4.85
CA LEU A 75 -7.59 -11.74 -4.26
C LEU A 75 -8.22 -10.85 -5.33
N ALA A 76 -7.46 -10.46 -6.36
CA ALA A 76 -7.97 -9.64 -7.46
C ALA A 76 -9.16 -10.33 -8.17
N ALA A 77 -9.04 -11.63 -8.44
CA ALA A 77 -10.12 -12.45 -9.01
C ALA A 77 -11.33 -12.52 -8.07
N GLY A 78 -11.12 -12.78 -6.78
CA GLY A 78 -12.19 -12.80 -5.77
C GLY A 78 -12.96 -11.48 -5.68
N LEU A 79 -12.25 -10.35 -5.67
CA LEU A 79 -12.86 -9.02 -5.66
C LEU A 79 -13.69 -8.74 -6.93
N LEU A 80 -13.22 -9.20 -8.10
CA LEU A 80 -13.97 -9.12 -9.36
C LEU A 80 -15.23 -10.01 -9.35
N SER A 81 -15.18 -11.18 -8.69
CA SER A 81 -16.32 -12.08 -8.49
C SER A 81 -17.39 -11.48 -7.58
N LEU A 82 -17.00 -10.61 -6.63
CA LEU A 82 -17.93 -9.82 -5.82
C LEU A 82 -18.61 -8.66 -6.60
N GLY A 83 -18.36 -8.54 -7.90
CA GLY A 83 -19.00 -7.55 -8.76
C GLY A 83 -18.39 -6.15 -8.68
N LEU A 84 -17.18 -6.02 -8.13
CA LEU A 84 -16.40 -4.79 -8.23
C LEU A 84 -15.87 -4.62 -9.66
N VAL A 85 -15.78 -3.36 -10.10
CA VAL A 85 -15.34 -3.00 -11.46
C VAL A 85 -14.26 -1.92 -11.43
N LYS A 86 -13.49 -1.79 -12.51
CA LYS A 86 -12.44 -0.77 -12.64
C LYS A 86 -12.94 0.61 -12.17
N GLY A 87 -12.13 1.28 -11.37
CA GLY A 87 -12.42 2.58 -10.78
C GLY A 87 -13.19 2.52 -9.45
N ASP A 88 -13.68 1.35 -9.03
CA ASP A 88 -14.24 1.18 -7.68
C ASP A 88 -13.22 1.47 -6.57
N ARG A 89 -13.65 2.19 -5.53
CA ARG A 89 -12.81 2.56 -4.39
C ARG A 89 -12.92 1.52 -3.30
N ILE A 90 -11.78 0.99 -2.87
CA ILE A 90 -11.68 0.00 -1.80
C ILE A 90 -10.95 0.65 -0.63
N GLY A 91 -11.65 0.82 0.48
CA GLY A 91 -11.08 1.30 1.73
C GLY A 91 -10.21 0.21 2.35
N LEU A 92 -8.97 0.55 2.69
CA LEU A 92 -8.06 -0.36 3.38
C LEU A 92 -7.76 0.21 4.76
N TRP A 93 -8.43 -0.36 5.76
CA TRP A 93 -8.45 0.11 7.15
C TRP A 93 -7.88 -0.98 8.06
N ALA A 94 -6.55 -1.12 8.04
CA ALA A 94 -5.86 -2.17 8.76
C ALA A 94 -4.42 -1.75 9.14
N PRO A 95 -3.85 -2.32 10.23
CA PRO A 95 -2.41 -2.24 10.53
C PRO A 95 -1.54 -2.85 9.41
N ASN A 96 -0.22 -2.88 9.61
CA ASN A 96 0.74 -3.44 8.66
C ASN A 96 0.69 -4.99 8.63
N PHE A 97 -0.41 -5.55 8.12
CA PHE A 97 -0.58 -6.98 7.88
C PHE A 97 -0.16 -7.37 6.47
N ILE A 98 0.06 -8.67 6.23
CA ILE A 98 0.37 -9.20 4.90
C ILE A 98 -0.80 -8.95 3.94
N GLU A 99 -2.02 -9.15 4.43
CA GLU A 99 -3.27 -8.92 3.70
C GLU A 99 -3.39 -7.46 3.24
N TRP A 100 -2.80 -6.52 3.97
CA TRP A 100 -2.72 -5.12 3.54
C TRP A 100 -1.94 -5.02 2.23
N VAL A 101 -0.75 -5.64 2.19
CA VAL A 101 0.14 -5.65 1.01
C VAL A 101 -0.53 -6.32 -0.17
N VAL A 102 -1.10 -7.51 0.05
CA VAL A 102 -1.82 -8.27 -0.98
C VAL A 102 -3.01 -7.47 -1.50
N THR A 103 -3.82 -6.87 -0.63
CA THR A 103 -4.95 -6.02 -1.01
C THR A 103 -4.51 -4.83 -1.86
N PHE A 104 -3.47 -4.11 -1.45
CA PHE A 104 -2.99 -2.95 -2.20
C PHE A 104 -2.60 -3.32 -3.64
N PHE A 105 -1.84 -4.39 -3.83
CA PHE A 105 -1.47 -4.81 -5.18
C PHE A 105 -2.65 -5.43 -5.95
N ALA A 106 -3.52 -6.21 -5.30
CA ALA A 106 -4.70 -6.81 -5.93
C ALA A 106 -5.65 -5.75 -6.46
N THR A 107 -5.89 -4.68 -5.69
CA THR A 107 -6.71 -3.55 -6.14
C THR A 107 -6.09 -2.89 -7.38
N ALA A 108 -4.79 -2.59 -7.34
CA ALA A 108 -4.08 -1.99 -8.46
C ALA A 108 -4.06 -2.89 -9.71
N ARG A 109 -4.06 -4.22 -9.50
CA ARG A 109 -4.06 -5.21 -10.58
C ARG A 109 -5.45 -5.46 -11.17
N ALA A 110 -6.52 -5.26 -10.40
CA ALA A 110 -7.90 -5.32 -10.91
C ALA A 110 -8.43 -3.95 -11.37
N GLY A 111 -7.63 -2.89 -11.27
CA GLY A 111 -8.00 -1.52 -11.70
C GLY A 111 -8.89 -0.79 -10.70
N PHE A 112 -8.93 -1.25 -9.45
CA PHE A 112 -9.60 -0.57 -8.34
C PHE A 112 -8.68 0.50 -7.72
N ILE A 113 -9.27 1.39 -6.94
CA ILE A 113 -8.58 2.49 -6.27
C ILE A 113 -8.49 2.20 -4.77
N THR A 114 -7.29 1.99 -4.24
CA THR A 114 -7.11 1.81 -2.79
C THR A 114 -7.22 3.16 -2.07
N VAL A 115 -8.12 3.27 -1.11
CA VAL A 115 -8.21 4.39 -0.17
C VAL A 115 -7.56 3.97 1.14
N CYS A 116 -6.39 4.54 1.44
CA CYS A 116 -5.65 4.21 2.66
C CYS A 116 -6.25 4.93 3.88
N LEU A 117 -6.67 4.17 4.89
CA LEU A 117 -7.31 4.69 6.09
C LEU A 117 -6.45 4.43 7.33
N ASN A 118 -6.41 5.39 8.25
CA ASN A 118 -5.69 5.24 9.51
C ASN A 118 -6.41 4.18 10.39
N PRO A 119 -5.73 3.12 10.86
CA PRO A 119 -6.30 2.09 11.74
C PRO A 119 -6.93 2.65 13.01
N SER A 120 -6.46 3.79 13.49
CA SER A 120 -7.00 4.46 14.67
C SER A 120 -8.28 5.26 14.40
N CYS A 121 -8.77 5.33 13.16
CA CYS A 121 -9.99 6.06 12.85
C CYS A 121 -11.18 5.62 13.71
N GLU A 122 -11.97 6.60 14.13
CA GLU A 122 -13.23 6.38 14.82
C GLU A 122 -14.41 6.38 13.84
N ALA A 123 -15.56 5.86 14.28
CA ALA A 123 -16.74 5.69 13.41
C ALA A 123 -17.15 6.98 12.63
N PRO A 124 -17.14 8.20 13.22
CA PRO A 124 -17.45 9.42 12.48
C PRO A 124 -16.44 9.74 11.37
N GLU A 125 -15.14 9.49 11.61
CA GLU A 125 -14.09 9.70 10.61
C GLU A 125 -14.19 8.67 9.48
N LEU A 126 -14.45 7.41 9.84
CA LEU A 126 -14.65 6.34 8.87
C LEU A 126 -15.84 6.66 7.94
N LYS A 127 -16.97 7.11 8.51
CA LYS A 127 -18.14 7.58 7.74
C LYS A 127 -17.75 8.72 6.79
N TYR A 128 -17.00 9.70 7.29
CA TYR A 128 -16.52 10.81 6.47
C TYR A 128 -15.71 10.31 5.27
N PHE A 129 -14.74 9.42 5.48
CA PHE A 129 -13.92 8.88 4.39
C PHE A 129 -14.71 8.03 3.40
N ILE A 130 -15.63 7.19 3.89
CA ILE A 130 -16.50 6.38 3.04
C ILE A 130 -17.29 7.29 2.08
N ASN A 131 -17.94 8.31 2.62
CA ASN A 131 -18.77 9.22 1.82
C ASN A 131 -17.94 10.15 0.93
N LYS A 132 -16.81 10.65 1.44
CA LYS A 132 -15.95 11.57 0.70
C LYS A 132 -15.32 10.93 -0.53
N CYS A 133 -14.92 9.66 -0.41
CA CYS A 133 -14.27 8.92 -1.50
C CYS A 133 -15.23 8.02 -2.29
N GLY A 134 -16.48 7.86 -1.84
CA GLY A 134 -17.40 6.88 -2.41
C GLY A 134 -16.86 5.45 -2.31
N ILE A 135 -16.35 5.09 -1.13
CA ILE A 135 -15.82 3.74 -0.86
C ILE A 135 -16.95 2.73 -1.07
N LYS A 136 -16.70 1.72 -1.90
CA LYS A 136 -17.67 0.67 -2.25
C LYS A 136 -17.41 -0.65 -1.53
N ALA A 137 -16.15 -0.96 -1.25
CA ALA A 137 -15.76 -2.09 -0.42
C ALA A 137 -14.79 -1.62 0.67
N LEU A 138 -14.86 -2.23 1.86
CA LEU A 138 -13.94 -1.96 2.96
C LEU A 138 -13.25 -3.27 3.39
N VAL A 139 -11.93 -3.24 3.48
CA VAL A 139 -11.10 -4.34 4.01
C VAL A 139 -10.51 -3.91 5.34
N CYS A 140 -10.79 -4.66 6.40
CA CYS A 140 -10.30 -4.38 7.76
C CYS A 140 -10.25 -5.67 8.59
N PRO A 141 -9.45 -5.75 9.67
CA PRO A 141 -9.55 -6.86 10.61
C PRO A 141 -10.81 -6.76 11.46
N ASP A 142 -11.09 -7.80 12.25
CA ASP A 142 -12.12 -7.73 13.28
C ASP A 142 -11.66 -6.92 14.50
N LYS A 143 -10.49 -7.24 15.05
CA LYS A 143 -9.86 -6.61 16.21
C LYS A 143 -8.35 -6.59 16.04
N PHE A 144 -7.70 -5.58 16.62
CA PHE A 144 -6.25 -5.58 16.80
C PHE A 144 -5.88 -4.85 18.08
N LYS A 145 -5.29 -5.57 19.04
CA LYS A 145 -5.01 -5.06 20.39
C LYS A 145 -6.29 -4.47 21.01
N THR A 146 -6.30 -3.16 21.28
CA THR A 146 -7.45 -2.44 21.85
C THR A 146 -8.42 -1.89 20.80
N LEU A 147 -8.09 -2.02 19.51
CA LEU A 147 -8.92 -1.52 18.42
C LEU A 147 -9.97 -2.57 18.04
N ASP A 148 -11.25 -2.22 18.17
CA ASP A 148 -12.40 -3.04 17.79
C ASP A 148 -13.04 -2.52 16.49
N PHE A 149 -12.50 -2.96 15.35
CA PHE A 149 -12.91 -2.49 14.02
C PHE A 149 -14.33 -2.91 13.70
N TYR A 150 -14.65 -4.19 13.94
CA TYR A 150 -16.01 -4.71 13.72
C TYR A 150 -17.02 -4.04 14.66
N GLY A 151 -16.68 -3.83 15.93
CA GLY A 151 -17.55 -3.12 16.86
C GLY A 151 -17.81 -1.67 16.43
N LYS A 152 -16.78 -0.96 15.94
CA LYS A 152 -16.93 0.39 15.36
C LYS A 152 -17.82 0.39 14.12
N LEU A 153 -17.70 -0.62 13.25
CA LEU A 153 -18.57 -0.78 12.09
C LEU A 153 -20.01 -1.06 12.48
N CYS A 154 -20.26 -1.94 13.45
CA CYS A 154 -21.61 -2.20 13.96
C CYS A 154 -22.25 -0.95 14.59
N LYS A 155 -21.46 -0.08 15.21
CA LYS A 155 -21.96 1.22 15.73
C LYS A 155 -22.38 2.16 14.60
N LEU A 156 -21.63 2.16 13.50
CA LEU A 156 -21.94 2.98 12.32
C LEU A 156 -23.08 2.39 11.49
N ILE A 157 -23.15 1.06 11.40
CA ILE A 157 -24.07 0.29 10.56
C ILE A 157 -24.66 -0.84 11.42
N PRO A 158 -25.69 -0.57 12.24
CA PRO A 158 -26.26 -1.58 13.15
C PRO A 158 -26.81 -2.82 12.43
N ASP A 159 -27.39 -2.61 11.25
CA ASP A 159 -28.02 -3.64 10.42
C ASP A 159 -27.07 -4.21 9.36
N LEU A 160 -25.80 -4.40 9.71
CA LEU A 160 -24.81 -4.98 8.80
C LEU A 160 -25.23 -6.40 8.37
N GLY A 161 -25.60 -6.53 7.08
CA GLY A 161 -26.08 -7.76 6.48
C GLY A 161 -25.67 -7.85 5.01
N GLY A 162 -25.07 -8.98 4.62
CA GLY A 162 -24.62 -9.29 3.26
C GLY A 162 -24.10 -8.09 2.47
N THR A 163 -24.91 -7.64 1.50
CA THR A 163 -24.68 -6.37 0.79
C THR A 163 -25.17 -5.21 1.66
N VAL A 164 -24.26 -4.33 2.04
CA VAL A 164 -24.56 -3.18 2.91
C VAL A 164 -25.58 -2.25 2.25
N GLN A 165 -26.67 -2.00 2.98
CA GLN A 165 -27.73 -1.05 2.64
C GLN A 165 -27.93 -0.12 3.83
N ASN A 166 -27.29 1.04 3.79
CA ASN A 166 -27.35 2.02 4.87
C ASN A 166 -27.28 3.44 4.30
N GLU A 167 -28.21 4.30 4.72
CA GLU A 167 -28.34 5.67 4.19
C GLU A 167 -27.19 6.59 4.61
N GLU A 168 -26.52 6.30 5.73
CA GLU A 168 -25.40 7.10 6.24
C GLU A 168 -24.10 6.84 5.48
N VAL A 169 -24.01 5.69 4.80
CA VAL A 169 -22.86 5.26 3.98
C VAL A 169 -23.33 4.60 2.67
N PRO A 170 -24.06 5.33 1.80
CA PRO A 170 -24.83 4.73 0.71
C PRO A 170 -23.95 4.05 -0.36
N THR A 171 -22.68 4.43 -0.46
CA THR A 171 -21.74 3.85 -1.41
C THR A 171 -21.14 2.54 -0.96
N LEU A 172 -21.03 2.30 0.35
CA LEU A 172 -20.44 1.07 0.88
C LEU A 172 -21.40 -0.09 0.65
N LYS A 173 -20.95 -1.11 -0.06
CA LYS A 173 -21.72 -2.33 -0.40
C LYS A 173 -21.13 -3.59 0.19
N LEU A 174 -19.80 -3.64 0.37
CA LEU A 174 -19.09 -4.84 0.79
C LEU A 174 -18.18 -4.54 1.98
N VAL A 175 -18.17 -5.45 2.96
CA VAL A 175 -17.21 -5.44 4.07
C VAL A 175 -16.50 -6.79 4.09
N ILE A 176 -15.18 -6.75 4.00
CA ILE A 176 -14.29 -7.91 3.93
C ILE A 176 -13.42 -7.89 5.19
N MET A 177 -13.54 -8.94 5.99
CA MET A 177 -12.91 -9.06 7.30
C MET A 177 -11.67 -9.94 7.23
N ILE A 178 -10.53 -9.39 7.65
CA ILE A 178 -9.31 -10.17 7.96
C ILE A 178 -9.51 -10.78 9.34
N SER A 179 -10.23 -11.89 9.41
CA SER A 179 -10.53 -12.60 10.65
C SER A 179 -10.61 -14.11 10.41
N GLN A 180 -10.36 -14.86 11.47
CA GLN A 180 -10.60 -16.31 11.51
C GLN A 180 -12.09 -16.63 11.79
N GLN A 181 -12.88 -15.63 12.22
CA GLN A 181 -14.28 -15.81 12.59
C GLN A 181 -15.19 -15.25 11.50
N LYS A 182 -16.25 -15.99 11.15
CA LYS A 182 -17.31 -15.48 10.29
C LYS A 182 -18.17 -14.48 11.04
N LEU A 183 -17.99 -13.20 10.73
CA LEU A 183 -18.76 -12.11 11.30
C LEU A 183 -20.00 -11.80 10.47
N ARG A 184 -21.10 -11.50 11.17
CA ARG A 184 -22.41 -11.25 10.55
C ARG A 184 -22.31 -10.09 9.55
N GLY A 185 -22.86 -10.29 8.36
CA GLY A 185 -22.94 -9.25 7.34
C GLY A 185 -21.62 -8.91 6.66
N THR A 186 -20.61 -9.77 6.78
CA THR A 186 -19.28 -9.57 6.18
C THR A 186 -18.83 -10.81 5.41
N TYR A 187 -17.93 -10.61 4.44
CA TYR A 187 -17.15 -11.68 3.83
C TYR A 187 -15.88 -11.88 4.65
N ASN A 188 -15.44 -13.12 4.87
CA ASN A 188 -14.09 -13.34 5.36
C ASN A 188 -13.09 -13.16 4.22
N TYR A 189 -11.91 -12.64 4.53
CA TYR A 189 -10.85 -12.44 3.55
C TYR A 189 -10.50 -13.73 2.80
N ASN A 190 -10.37 -14.85 3.52
CA ASN A 190 -10.10 -16.16 2.92
C ASN A 190 -11.25 -16.66 2.04
N GLU A 191 -12.52 -16.38 2.39
CA GLU A 191 -13.65 -16.73 1.50
C GLU A 191 -13.57 -15.97 0.18
N VAL A 192 -13.08 -14.72 0.19
CA VAL A 192 -12.88 -13.95 -1.05
C VAL A 192 -11.73 -14.53 -1.87
N LEU A 193 -10.65 -14.99 -1.25
CA LEU A 193 -9.58 -15.72 -1.95
C LEU A 193 -10.12 -17.00 -2.61
N ASP A 194 -10.98 -17.74 -1.91
CA ASP A 194 -11.57 -18.99 -2.40
C ASP A 194 -12.60 -18.79 -3.53
N MET A 195 -13.07 -17.55 -3.77
CA MET A 195 -13.91 -17.20 -4.92
C MET A 195 -13.12 -17.10 -6.23
N ALA A 196 -11.80 -17.18 -6.19
CA ALA A 196 -10.98 -17.19 -7.40
C ALA A 196 -11.07 -18.54 -8.10
N ASP A 197 -11.50 -18.51 -9.36
CA ASP A 197 -11.47 -19.66 -10.26
C ASP A 197 -10.63 -19.35 -11.51
N ALA A 198 -10.46 -20.34 -12.39
CA ALA A 198 -9.66 -20.17 -13.61
C ALA A 198 -10.17 -19.03 -14.51
N ALA A 199 -11.49 -18.79 -14.54
CA ALA A 199 -12.10 -17.72 -15.32
C ALA A 199 -11.82 -16.34 -14.69
N GLY A 200 -11.90 -16.23 -13.37
CA GLY A 200 -11.54 -15.03 -12.61
C GLY A 200 -10.07 -14.67 -12.78
N MET A 201 -9.17 -15.65 -12.70
CA MET A 201 -7.73 -15.44 -12.93
C MET A 201 -7.44 -14.96 -14.36
N GLN A 202 -8.16 -15.50 -15.34
CA GLN A 202 -8.07 -15.04 -16.73
C GLN A 202 -8.61 -13.61 -16.88
N ARG A 203 -9.72 -13.28 -16.21
CA ARG A 203 -10.29 -11.93 -16.18
C ARG A 203 -9.33 -10.91 -15.60
N VAL A 204 -8.57 -11.24 -14.54
CA VAL A 204 -7.52 -10.35 -13.99
C VAL A 204 -6.50 -9.97 -15.07
N LYS A 205 -6.05 -10.94 -15.87
CA LYS A 205 -5.10 -10.69 -16.97
C LYS A 205 -5.71 -9.82 -18.07
N GLU A 206 -6.99 -9.99 -18.37
CA GLU A 206 -7.71 -9.18 -19.35
C GLU A 206 -7.91 -7.73 -18.88
N GLU A 207 -8.21 -7.53 -17.59
CA GLU A 207 -8.33 -6.19 -17.00
C GLU A 207 -7.00 -5.42 -17.02
N GLN A 208 -5.85 -6.10 -16.93
CA GLN A 208 -4.53 -5.44 -17.01
C GLN A 208 -4.35 -4.60 -18.28
N TRP A 209 -4.93 -5.01 -19.41
CA TRP A 209 -4.85 -4.25 -20.67
C TRP A 209 -5.75 -3.01 -20.72
N LYS A 210 -6.69 -2.89 -19.77
CA LYS A 210 -7.66 -1.78 -19.71
C LYS A 210 -7.25 -0.69 -18.71
N ILE A 211 -6.21 -0.94 -17.92
CA ILE A 211 -5.73 -0.04 -16.87
C ILE A 211 -4.59 0.81 -17.44
N SER A 212 -4.76 2.13 -17.38
CA SER A 212 -3.75 3.09 -17.82
C SER A 212 -2.81 3.44 -16.66
N PRO A 213 -1.50 3.66 -16.90
CA PRO A 213 -0.63 4.27 -15.91
C PRO A 213 -1.12 5.64 -15.39
N ASP A 214 -1.93 6.35 -16.15
CA ASP A 214 -2.53 7.64 -15.74
C ASP A 214 -3.80 7.48 -14.89
N ASP A 215 -4.33 6.26 -14.74
CA ASP A 215 -5.45 6.02 -13.86
C ASP A 215 -5.05 6.21 -12.39
N ILE A 216 -5.96 6.78 -11.59
CA ILE A 216 -5.80 6.86 -10.14
C ILE A 216 -5.79 5.44 -9.58
N CYS A 217 -4.79 5.11 -8.76
CA CYS A 217 -4.68 3.80 -8.11
C CYS A 217 -4.77 3.90 -6.58
N ASN A 218 -4.48 5.08 -6.02
CA ASN A 218 -4.41 5.26 -4.58
C ASN A 218 -4.89 6.65 -4.16
N ILE A 219 -5.69 6.71 -3.10
CA ILE A 219 -6.10 7.95 -2.44
C ILE A 219 -5.53 7.94 -1.02
N GLN A 220 -4.81 9.00 -0.68
CA GLN A 220 -4.23 9.19 0.65
C GLN A 220 -4.71 10.48 1.30
N PHE A 221 -5.01 10.41 2.59
CA PHE A 221 -5.42 11.59 3.35
C PHE A 221 -4.23 12.24 4.02
N SER A 222 -4.12 13.56 3.81
CA SER A 222 -3.23 14.42 4.58
C SER A 222 -4.01 15.05 5.74
N SER A 223 -3.37 15.15 6.90
CA SER A 223 -3.97 15.73 8.12
C SER A 223 -4.19 17.24 8.07
N GLY A 224 -3.95 17.89 6.92
CA GLY A 224 -4.25 19.29 6.59
C GLY A 224 -4.22 20.27 7.76
N THR A 225 -3.20 21.12 7.87
CA THR A 225 -3.04 22.09 8.98
C THR A 225 -4.16 23.14 9.13
N THR A 226 -5.12 23.20 8.19
CA THR A 226 -6.12 24.27 8.10
C THR A 226 -7.55 23.79 7.77
N GLY A 227 -7.87 22.50 7.93
CA GLY A 227 -9.25 22.03 7.71
C GLY A 227 -9.42 20.53 7.66
N LEU A 228 -10.58 20.07 7.15
CA LEU A 228 -10.88 18.64 6.98
C LEU A 228 -9.84 17.94 6.08
N PRO A 229 -9.50 16.66 6.34
CA PRO A 229 -8.50 15.94 5.57
C PRO A 229 -8.78 15.96 4.06
N LYS A 230 -7.75 16.25 3.27
CA LYS A 230 -7.80 16.27 1.80
C LYS A 230 -7.24 14.96 1.25
N GLY A 231 -8.00 14.33 0.35
CA GLY A 231 -7.59 13.11 -0.36
C GLY A 231 -6.73 13.46 -1.56
N ALA A 232 -5.43 13.16 -1.50
CA ALA A 232 -4.51 13.23 -2.62
C ALA A 232 -4.70 11.99 -3.50
N CYS A 233 -5.05 12.20 -4.77
CA CYS A 233 -5.19 11.12 -5.74
C CYS A 233 -3.85 10.88 -6.43
N LEU A 234 -3.33 9.66 -6.28
CA LEU A 234 -2.08 9.21 -6.89
C LEU A 234 -2.40 8.26 -8.05
N THR A 235 -1.79 8.53 -9.19
CA THR A 235 -1.81 7.66 -10.37
C THR A 235 -0.77 6.54 -10.25
N HIS A 236 -0.93 5.47 -11.01
CA HIS A 236 0.10 4.45 -11.09
C HIS A 236 1.45 5.03 -11.54
N PHE A 237 1.42 5.91 -12.56
CA PHE A 237 2.60 6.56 -13.12
C PHE A 237 3.38 7.35 -12.05
N GLN A 238 2.68 8.08 -11.19
CA GLN A 238 3.29 8.84 -10.08
C GLN A 238 3.93 7.91 -9.05
N VAL A 239 3.23 6.86 -8.62
CA VAL A 239 3.75 5.93 -7.60
C VAL A 239 4.97 5.18 -8.13
N VAL A 240 4.90 4.63 -9.34
CA VAL A 240 5.99 3.86 -9.95
C VAL A 240 7.23 4.73 -10.13
N ASN A 241 7.09 5.93 -10.70
CA ASN A 241 8.25 6.77 -11.00
C ASN A 241 8.86 7.40 -9.75
N ASN A 242 8.05 7.83 -8.79
CA ASN A 242 8.58 8.39 -7.56
C ASN A 242 9.36 7.34 -6.76
N SER A 243 8.80 6.13 -6.62
CA SER A 243 9.48 5.03 -5.95
C SER A 243 10.74 4.54 -6.67
N TYR A 244 10.72 4.50 -8.00
CA TYR A 244 11.89 4.15 -8.80
C TYR A 244 13.04 5.15 -8.58
N GLN A 245 12.74 6.45 -8.64
CA GLN A 245 13.74 7.51 -8.42
C GLN A 245 14.32 7.48 -7.01
N ILE A 246 13.49 7.21 -5.98
CA ILE A 246 13.97 7.02 -4.61
C ILE A 246 14.97 5.85 -4.57
N GLY A 247 14.62 4.71 -5.19
CA GLY A 247 15.51 3.55 -5.24
C GLY A 247 16.84 3.85 -5.94
N GLN A 248 16.82 4.58 -7.05
CA GLN A 248 18.04 5.03 -7.75
C GLN A 248 18.90 5.96 -6.88
N LEU A 249 18.29 6.94 -6.19
CA LEU A 249 19.02 7.85 -5.30
C LEU A 249 19.67 7.11 -4.13
N LEU A 250 19.01 6.07 -3.63
CA LEU A 250 19.49 5.23 -2.55
C LEU A 250 20.31 4.01 -3.04
N LYS A 251 20.58 3.91 -4.35
CA LYS A 251 21.38 2.86 -4.98
C LYS A 251 20.87 1.43 -4.72
N PHE A 252 19.56 1.25 -4.75
CA PHE A 252 18.92 -0.05 -4.52
C PHE A 252 19.27 -1.10 -5.59
N GLU A 253 19.79 -0.67 -6.75
CA GLU A 253 20.26 -1.56 -7.81
C GLU A 253 21.61 -2.24 -7.51
N THR A 254 22.35 -1.78 -6.50
CA THR A 254 23.73 -2.24 -6.25
C THR A 254 23.81 -3.61 -5.59
N VAL A 255 22.84 -3.96 -4.76
CA VAL A 255 22.76 -5.24 -4.05
C VAL A 255 21.31 -5.62 -3.78
N GLN A 256 21.07 -6.88 -3.41
CA GLN A 256 19.75 -7.31 -2.95
C GLN A 256 19.49 -6.79 -1.53
N HIS A 257 18.68 -5.75 -1.41
CA HIS A 257 18.39 -5.13 -0.11
C HIS A 257 17.29 -5.85 0.67
N LYS A 258 17.31 -5.66 1.99
CA LYS A 258 16.18 -5.91 2.90
C LYS A 258 15.83 -4.60 3.59
N VAL A 259 14.53 -4.30 3.75
CA VAL A 259 14.05 -3.07 4.38
C VAL A 259 13.05 -3.39 5.49
N CYS A 260 13.17 -2.69 6.62
CA CYS A 260 12.35 -2.83 7.80
C CYS A 260 11.18 -1.87 7.67
N VAL A 261 9.98 -2.43 7.51
CA VAL A 261 8.73 -1.68 7.35
C VAL A 261 8.22 -1.27 8.72
N GLN A 262 8.84 -0.23 9.28
CA GLN A 262 8.51 0.33 10.59
C GLN A 262 7.48 1.46 10.54
N VAL A 263 7.19 1.98 9.35
CA VAL A 263 6.21 3.05 9.13
C VAL A 263 4.83 2.47 8.79
N PRO A 264 3.72 3.16 9.11
CA PRO A 264 2.41 2.67 8.73
C PRO A 264 2.21 2.64 7.20
N LEU A 265 1.68 1.54 6.68
CA LEU A 265 1.46 1.35 5.24
C LEU A 265 0.43 2.31 4.65
N PHE A 266 -0.50 2.82 5.48
CA PHE A 266 -1.50 3.79 5.02
C PHE A 266 -0.94 5.19 4.72
N HIS A 267 0.33 5.45 5.02
CA HIS A 267 1.02 6.69 4.68
C HIS A 267 1.83 6.58 3.38
N VAL A 268 2.10 7.73 2.75
CA VAL A 268 2.80 7.81 1.47
C VAL A 268 4.20 7.20 1.52
N PHE A 269 4.87 7.27 2.68
CA PHE A 269 6.13 6.57 2.89
C PHE A 269 5.93 5.05 2.71
N GLY A 270 4.96 4.46 3.41
CA GLY A 270 4.65 3.04 3.30
C GLY A 270 4.35 2.61 1.86
N VAL A 271 3.42 3.32 1.20
CA VAL A 271 3.03 3.04 -0.18
C VAL A 271 4.18 3.20 -1.16
N VAL A 272 4.86 4.33 -1.16
CA VAL A 272 5.82 4.66 -2.21
C VAL A 272 7.21 4.08 -1.92
N ALA A 273 7.76 4.33 -0.74
CA ALA A 273 9.13 3.93 -0.42
C ALA A 273 9.28 2.45 0.00
N HIS A 274 8.17 1.71 0.20
CA HIS A 274 8.20 0.26 0.38
C HIS A 274 7.47 -0.46 -0.75
N LEU A 275 6.16 -0.30 -0.89
CA LEU A 275 5.38 -1.09 -1.86
C LEU A 275 5.68 -0.71 -3.32
N GLY A 276 5.93 0.57 -3.60
CA GLY A 276 6.38 1.02 -4.91
C GLY A 276 7.84 0.66 -5.19
N LEU A 277 8.71 0.83 -4.19
CA LEU A 277 10.15 0.72 -4.37
C LEU A 277 10.61 -0.74 -4.39
N CYS A 278 10.26 -1.52 -3.38
CA CYS A 278 10.86 -2.83 -3.15
C CYS A 278 10.70 -3.79 -4.35
N PRO A 279 9.52 -3.94 -4.98
CA PRO A 279 9.36 -4.81 -6.15
C PRO A 279 10.25 -4.44 -7.32
N GLN A 280 10.51 -3.15 -7.54
CA GLN A 280 11.32 -2.69 -8.68
C GLN A 280 12.78 -3.12 -8.59
N PHE A 281 13.27 -3.41 -7.38
CA PHE A 281 14.64 -3.82 -7.11
C PHE A 281 14.72 -5.22 -6.47
N GLY A 282 13.62 -5.98 -6.44
CA GLY A 282 13.55 -7.29 -5.80
C GLY A 282 13.80 -7.29 -4.29
N THR A 283 13.74 -6.14 -3.64
CA THR A 283 14.06 -5.98 -2.22
C THR A 283 13.08 -6.74 -1.33
N THR A 284 13.57 -7.34 -0.24
CA THR A 284 12.71 -7.98 0.76
C THR A 284 12.15 -6.94 1.74
N MET A 285 10.83 -6.90 1.89
CA MET A 285 10.14 -6.14 2.92
C MET A 285 10.03 -6.97 4.19
N VAL A 286 10.60 -6.49 5.30
CA VAL A 286 10.57 -7.15 6.61
C VAL A 286 9.63 -6.38 7.52
N PHE A 287 8.59 -7.04 8.00
CA PHE A 287 7.60 -6.53 8.94
C PHE A 287 7.88 -7.10 10.33
N PRO A 288 8.50 -6.34 11.25
CA PRO A 288 8.78 -6.84 12.59
C PRO A 288 7.51 -7.06 13.39
N THR A 289 6.61 -6.07 13.34
CA THR A 289 5.29 -6.10 13.97
C THR A 289 4.29 -5.26 13.17
N PRO A 290 2.96 -5.50 13.32
CA PRO A 290 1.94 -4.74 12.58
C PRO A 290 1.84 -3.23 12.91
N ILE A 291 2.45 -2.81 14.02
CA ILE A 291 2.62 -1.40 14.40
C ILE A 291 4.06 -1.18 14.85
N TYR A 292 4.50 0.08 14.95
CA TYR A 292 5.85 0.42 15.39
C TYR A 292 6.21 -0.19 16.75
N ASN A 293 7.37 -0.85 16.83
CA ASN A 293 7.97 -1.36 18.05
C ASN A 293 9.49 -1.34 17.92
N SER A 294 10.18 -0.51 18.71
CA SER A 294 11.64 -0.33 18.63
C SER A 294 12.41 -1.62 18.90
N THR A 295 11.98 -2.42 19.87
CA THR A 295 12.66 -3.68 20.22
C THR A 295 12.52 -4.69 19.09
N ALA A 296 11.31 -4.87 18.55
CA ALA A 296 11.09 -5.77 17.42
C ALA A 296 11.88 -5.31 16.19
N ASN A 297 11.99 -4.01 15.93
CA ASN A 297 12.80 -3.49 14.83
C ASN A 297 14.28 -3.86 15.01
N LEU A 298 14.86 -3.69 16.19
CA LEU A 298 16.25 -4.09 16.47
C LEU A 298 16.45 -5.61 16.29
N THR A 299 15.52 -6.42 16.79
CA THR A 299 15.54 -7.87 16.60
C THR A 299 15.46 -8.24 15.11
N ALA A 300 14.65 -7.55 14.33
CA ALA A 300 14.54 -7.78 12.89
C ALA A 300 15.85 -7.49 12.16
N LEU A 301 16.53 -6.39 12.49
CA LEU A 301 17.82 -6.02 11.91
C LEU A 301 18.88 -7.10 12.17
N GLU A 302 18.92 -7.61 13.40
CA GLU A 302 19.84 -8.67 13.81
C GLU A 302 19.53 -10.00 13.11
N GLN A 303 18.29 -10.48 13.18
CA GLN A 303 17.90 -11.80 12.67
C GLN A 303 17.92 -11.88 11.14
N GLU A 304 17.55 -10.80 10.45
CA GLU A 304 17.57 -10.76 8.99
C GLU A 304 18.96 -10.46 8.41
N ARG A 305 19.99 -10.30 9.27
CA ARG A 305 21.40 -10.13 8.92
C ARG A 305 21.63 -9.03 7.90
N TRP A 306 21.19 -7.82 8.23
CA TRP A 306 21.33 -6.69 7.32
C TRP A 306 22.80 -6.31 7.17
N VAL A 307 23.27 -6.25 5.92
CA VAL A 307 24.62 -5.82 5.60
C VAL A 307 24.54 -4.37 5.16
N MET A 308 25.16 -3.46 5.92
CA MET A 308 25.46 -2.12 5.42
C MET A 308 26.73 -2.23 4.58
N ASN A 309 26.59 -2.16 3.26
CA ASN A 309 27.73 -1.97 2.35
C ASN A 309 28.01 -0.49 2.17
#